data_AF-A0A2G9LRT7-F1
#
_entry.id   AF-A0A2G9LRT7-F1
#
_cell.length_a   1.000
_cell.length_b   1.000
_cell.length_c   1.000
_cell.angle_alpha   90.00
_cell.angle_beta   90.00
_cell.angle_gamma   90.00
#
_symmetry.space_group_name_H-M   'P 1'
#
loop_
_entity.id
_entity.type
_entity.pdbx_description
1 polymer ?
#
loop_
_entity_poly.entity_id
_entity_poly.type
_entity_poly.pdbx_seq_one_letter_code
_entity_poly.pdbx_strand_id
1 'polypeptide(L)'
;MPSIPKIHKRCISILDKRIVEYLKKQYAKGHDLQTVEKVLLKSGYGKDDIELAISQITKTEKKKIAPETKKATPEEKNTVPEEKKITEEKKTTTEEKKITEKTKTIKKQPIKKEQIILKVKKRKQGYFHQLARLLFDIDGFFDEIKEGEGFLKALSFYLRSFFLTLPLILCVALIYYGTFKNNPGDPVMDVLFALITFLVGTIGMFIIMTITKMIGLLVLHIMAYLVGSREGISKTYQAFFYAAVPAILFLWLIPLLPVFIVFVVYSIFIFYEALKRFHKFNSRQAIMSIVLCALIWMIIMIMLVLLLSPLLSLVTLKISTLSSYLC
;
A
#
# COMPACT_ATOMS: atom_id res chain seq x y z
N MET A 1 -1.14 23.74 -10.93
CA MET A 1 -0.90 22.30 -11.16
C MET A 1 0.41 21.93 -10.47
N PRO A 2 0.49 20.83 -9.68
CA PRO A 2 1.74 20.41 -9.06
C PRO A 2 2.72 19.84 -10.11
N SER A 3 4.00 20.19 -10.00
CA SER A 3 5.04 19.71 -10.91
C SER A 3 5.51 18.31 -10.55
N ILE A 4 5.33 17.34 -11.45
CA ILE A 4 5.80 15.96 -11.26
C ILE A 4 7.32 15.95 -10.95
N PRO A 5 7.76 15.30 -9.84
CA PRO A 5 9.15 15.35 -9.40
C PRO A 5 10.12 14.74 -10.44
N LYS A 6 11.27 15.41 -10.65
CA LYS A 6 12.25 15.09 -11.71
C LYS A 6 12.74 13.64 -11.67
N ILE A 7 12.79 13.01 -10.50
CA ILE A 7 13.23 11.61 -10.31
C ILE A 7 12.31 10.65 -11.05
N HIS A 8 10.99 10.82 -10.97
CA HIS A 8 10.02 9.90 -11.57
C HIS A 8 10.13 9.86 -13.10
N LYS A 9 10.42 11.01 -13.74
CA LYS A 9 10.68 11.08 -15.19
C LYS A 9 11.89 10.24 -15.63
N ARG A 10 12.93 10.11 -14.79
CA ARG A 10 14.16 9.41 -15.14
C ARG A 10 13.92 7.89 -15.24
N CYS A 11 13.22 7.30 -14.28
CA CYS A 11 12.89 5.86 -14.31
C CYS A 11 11.95 5.50 -15.48
N ILE A 12 10.94 6.33 -15.77
CA ILE A 12 10.04 6.15 -16.93
C ILE A 12 10.87 6.06 -18.23
N SER A 13 11.81 6.99 -18.45
CA SER A 13 12.63 7.04 -19.67
C SER A 13 13.50 5.80 -19.93
N ILE A 14 13.82 5.01 -18.90
CA ILE A 14 14.66 3.81 -19.01
C ILE A 14 13.80 2.55 -19.26
N LEU A 15 12.57 2.51 -18.75
CA LEU A 15 11.65 1.40 -18.99
C LEU A 15 11.10 1.46 -20.43
N ASP A 16 10.61 2.64 -20.81
CA ASP A 16 10.08 2.97 -22.14
C ASP A 16 11.03 2.56 -23.28
N LYS A 17 12.32 2.92 -23.16
CA LYS A 17 13.34 2.62 -24.18
C LYS A 17 13.50 1.11 -24.46
N ARG A 18 13.43 0.26 -23.42
CA ARG A 18 13.52 -1.21 -23.59
C ARG A 18 12.27 -1.81 -24.22
N ILE A 19 11.09 -1.27 -23.92
CA ILE A 19 9.83 -1.69 -24.55
C ILE A 19 9.83 -1.30 -26.03
N VAL A 20 10.28 -0.09 -26.37
CA VAL A 20 10.42 0.40 -27.76
C VAL A 20 11.41 -0.44 -28.57
N GLU A 21 12.57 -0.80 -28.01
CA GLU A 21 13.55 -1.68 -28.69
C GLU A 21 13.00 -3.10 -28.91
N TYR A 22 12.29 -3.67 -27.92
CA TYR A 22 11.64 -4.97 -28.06
C TYR A 22 10.54 -4.97 -29.13
N LEU A 23 9.64 -3.97 -29.10
CA LEU A 23 8.58 -3.81 -30.10
C LEU A 23 9.15 -3.69 -31.51
N LYS A 24 10.18 -2.84 -31.72
CA LYS A 24 10.88 -2.73 -33.01
C LYS A 24 11.46 -4.07 -33.47
N LYS A 25 12.09 -4.84 -32.57
CA LYS A 25 12.69 -6.14 -32.89
C LYS A 25 11.67 -7.22 -33.24
N GLN A 26 10.45 -7.14 -32.70
CA GLN A 26 9.35 -8.05 -33.06
C GLN A 26 8.61 -7.61 -34.32
N TYR A 27 8.42 -6.30 -34.53
CA TYR A 27 7.83 -5.77 -35.76
C TYR A 27 8.70 -6.04 -36.99
N ALA A 28 10.03 -5.93 -36.85
CA ALA A 28 11.01 -6.33 -37.87
C ALA A 28 11.03 -7.85 -38.17
N LYS A 29 10.30 -8.67 -37.40
CA LYS A 29 10.05 -10.10 -37.66
C LYS A 29 8.66 -10.38 -38.26
N GLY A 30 7.88 -9.34 -38.59
CA GLY A 30 6.52 -9.47 -39.09
C GLY A 30 5.47 -9.82 -38.03
N HIS A 31 5.79 -9.69 -36.73
CA HIS A 31 4.78 -9.90 -35.68
C HIS A 31 3.83 -8.69 -35.57
N ASP A 32 2.53 -8.96 -35.63
CA ASP A 32 1.49 -7.95 -35.39
C ASP A 32 1.58 -7.33 -33.98
N LEU A 33 1.33 -6.02 -33.91
CA LEU A 33 1.37 -5.21 -32.70
C LEU A 33 0.42 -5.71 -31.60
N GLN A 34 -0.79 -6.21 -31.92
CA GLN A 34 -1.71 -6.75 -30.92
C GLN A 34 -1.21 -8.07 -30.33
N THR A 35 -0.44 -8.82 -31.10
CA THR A 35 0.22 -10.06 -30.64
C THR A 35 1.37 -9.73 -29.69
N VAL A 36 2.17 -8.71 -30.00
CA VAL A 36 3.25 -8.26 -29.11
C VAL A 36 2.70 -7.59 -27.82
N GLU A 37 1.60 -6.82 -27.91
CA GLU A 37 0.88 -6.27 -26.74
C GLU A 37 0.48 -7.40 -25.78
N LYS A 38 -0.14 -8.48 -26.28
CA LYS A 38 -0.56 -9.63 -25.46
C LYS A 38 0.61 -10.34 -24.77
N VAL A 39 1.79 -10.40 -25.41
CA VAL A 39 3.00 -10.97 -24.80
C VAL A 39 3.53 -10.05 -23.69
N LEU A 40 3.66 -8.74 -23.94
CA LEU A 40 4.13 -7.78 -22.94
C LEU A 40 3.20 -7.70 -21.71
N LEU A 41 1.88 -7.73 -21.92
CA LEU A 41 0.89 -7.80 -20.84
C LEU A 41 1.02 -9.10 -20.02
N LYS A 42 1.28 -10.26 -20.65
CA LYS A 42 1.59 -11.52 -19.94
C LYS A 42 2.90 -11.45 -19.16
N SER A 43 3.92 -10.75 -19.68
CA SER A 43 5.18 -10.48 -19.00
C SER A 43 5.09 -9.44 -17.88
N GLY A 44 3.91 -8.85 -17.64
CA GLY A 44 3.65 -7.95 -16.51
C GLY A 44 3.95 -6.47 -16.75
N TYR A 45 4.22 -6.06 -18.00
CA TYR A 45 4.34 -4.64 -18.35
C TYR A 45 3.00 -3.91 -18.24
N GLY A 46 3.02 -2.61 -17.90
CA GLY A 46 1.81 -1.79 -17.82
C GLY A 46 1.24 -1.51 -19.21
N LYS A 47 -0.10 -1.57 -19.34
CA LYS A 47 -0.78 -1.24 -20.61
C LYS A 47 -0.47 0.19 -21.05
N ASP A 48 -0.44 1.10 -20.08
CA ASP A 48 -0.14 2.52 -20.24
C ASP A 48 1.27 2.73 -20.84
N ASP A 49 2.27 1.94 -20.41
CA ASP A 49 3.64 1.97 -20.93
C ASP A 49 3.74 1.38 -22.34
N ILE A 50 2.99 0.30 -22.62
CA ILE A 50 2.95 -0.34 -23.95
C ILE A 50 2.30 0.59 -24.98
N GLU A 51 1.18 1.24 -24.65
CA GLU A 51 0.52 2.21 -25.53
C GLU A 51 1.42 3.41 -25.83
N LEU A 52 2.15 3.92 -24.82
CA LEU A 52 3.14 4.97 -25.00
C LEU A 52 4.25 4.55 -25.98
N ALA A 53 4.86 3.38 -25.76
CA ALA A 53 5.93 2.85 -26.61
C ALA A 53 5.47 2.59 -28.06
N ILE A 54 4.25 2.06 -28.25
CA ILE A 54 3.63 1.90 -29.58
C ILE A 54 3.46 3.26 -30.27
N SER A 55 2.95 4.27 -29.55
CA SER A 55 2.73 5.61 -30.12
C SER A 55 4.03 6.26 -30.63
N GLN A 56 5.15 6.02 -29.94
CA GLN A 56 6.48 6.50 -30.37
C GLN A 56 6.95 5.82 -31.64
N ILE A 57 6.72 4.51 -31.78
CA ILE A 57 7.06 3.75 -33.00
C ILE A 57 6.23 4.24 -34.18
N THR A 58 4.90 4.29 -34.05
CA THR A 58 4.02 4.78 -35.13
C THR A 58 4.35 6.23 -35.54
N LYS A 59 4.73 7.09 -34.59
CA LYS A 59 5.17 8.47 -34.89
C LYS A 59 6.52 8.51 -35.60
N THR A 60 7.43 7.58 -35.29
CA THR A 60 8.73 7.44 -35.96
C THR A 60 8.56 6.93 -37.40
N GLU A 61 7.71 5.93 -37.60
CA GLU A 61 7.48 5.32 -38.92
C GLU A 61 6.70 6.26 -39.86
N LYS A 62 5.67 6.97 -39.37
CA LYS A 62 4.99 8.00 -40.16
C LYS A 62 5.94 9.11 -40.63
N LYS A 63 6.94 9.48 -39.82
CA LYS A 63 7.99 10.43 -40.24
C LYS A 63 8.93 9.85 -41.31
N LYS A 64 9.06 8.53 -41.41
CA LYS A 64 9.90 7.83 -42.40
C LYS A 64 9.17 7.53 -43.73
N ILE A 65 7.86 7.71 -43.77
CA ILE A 65 6.99 7.42 -44.94
C ILE A 65 6.51 8.71 -45.64
N ALA A 66 6.61 9.88 -44.99
CA ALA A 66 6.35 11.17 -45.63
C ALA A 66 7.44 11.51 -46.66
N PRO A 67 7.14 11.64 -47.96
CA PRO A 67 8.14 11.87 -49.01
C PRO A 67 8.53 13.35 -49.12
N GLU A 68 9.76 13.61 -49.57
CA GLU A 68 10.19 14.94 -50.03
C GLU A 68 9.57 15.25 -51.41
N THR A 69 8.41 15.93 -51.42
CA THR A 69 7.75 16.37 -52.66
C THR A 69 8.44 17.56 -53.30
N LYS A 70 9.39 17.30 -54.21
CA LYS A 70 9.87 18.30 -55.18
C LYS A 70 8.83 18.53 -56.29
N LYS A 71 8.77 19.78 -56.80
CA LYS A 71 7.79 20.24 -57.80
C LYS A 71 8.07 19.69 -59.20
N ALA A 72 7.00 19.40 -59.95
CA ALA A 72 6.89 19.51 -61.40
C ALA A 72 5.42 19.83 -61.76
N THR A 73 5.13 20.29 -62.99
CA THR A 73 3.77 20.67 -63.47
C THR A 73 3.70 20.46 -65.02
N PRO A 74 2.63 20.81 -65.78
CA PRO A 74 1.72 19.82 -66.37
C PRO A 74 1.64 19.79 -67.92
N GLU A 75 1.06 18.72 -68.50
CA GLU A 75 0.55 18.54 -69.89
C GLU A 75 -0.07 17.10 -69.99
N GLU A 76 -0.85 16.66 -71.00
CA GLU A 76 -2.03 17.25 -71.68
C GLU A 76 -2.93 16.12 -72.29
N LYS A 77 -4.21 16.41 -72.61
CA LYS A 77 -5.14 15.79 -73.60
C LYS A 77 -5.42 14.25 -73.72
N ASN A 78 -6.73 13.95 -73.88
CA ASN A 78 -7.36 12.97 -74.81
C ASN A 78 -7.12 11.43 -74.61
N THR A 79 -7.97 10.47 -75.05
CA THR A 79 -9.28 10.46 -75.76
C THR A 79 -10.13 9.20 -75.39
N VAL A 80 -11.39 9.17 -75.84
CA VAL A 80 -12.42 8.06 -75.80
C VAL A 80 -12.52 7.50 -77.26
N PRO A 81 -12.89 6.23 -77.62
CA PRO A 81 -14.12 5.49 -77.21
C PRO A 81 -14.15 3.91 -77.24
N GLU A 82 -15.35 3.34 -76.98
CA GLU A 82 -15.94 2.08 -77.55
C GLU A 82 -15.31 0.68 -77.29
N GLU A 83 -16.00 -0.49 -77.33
CA GLU A 83 -17.43 -0.91 -77.25
C GLU A 83 -17.55 -2.46 -77.01
N LYS A 84 -18.76 -3.00 -76.75
CA LYS A 84 -19.23 -4.42 -77.00
C LYS A 84 -18.59 -5.60 -76.19
N LYS A 85 -19.21 -6.79 -75.98
CA LYS A 85 -20.62 -7.28 -75.86
C LYS A 85 -20.64 -8.79 -75.43
N ILE A 86 -21.79 -9.32 -74.96
CA ILE A 86 -22.22 -10.78 -74.98
C ILE A 86 -21.48 -11.77 -74.03
N THR A 87 -22.10 -12.64 -73.20
CA THR A 87 -23.43 -12.60 -72.50
C THR A 87 -23.33 -13.14 -71.03
N GLU A 88 -23.75 -14.33 -70.51
CA GLU A 88 -24.54 -15.53 -70.93
C GLU A 88 -25.12 -16.31 -69.69
N GLU A 89 -25.50 -17.61 -69.81
CA GLU A 89 -26.14 -18.49 -68.79
C GLU A 89 -25.22 -18.99 -67.63
N LYS A 90 -25.69 -19.48 -66.45
CA LYS A 90 -26.64 -20.61 -66.24
C LYS A 90 -27.22 -20.73 -64.80
N LYS A 91 -28.35 -21.45 -64.69
CA LYS A 91 -29.15 -21.75 -63.48
C LYS A 91 -28.39 -22.44 -62.32
N THR A 92 -28.80 -22.14 -61.08
CA THR A 92 -29.28 -23.19 -60.14
C THR A 92 -30.26 -22.62 -59.11
N THR A 93 -30.95 -23.50 -58.38
CA THR A 93 -32.19 -23.23 -57.62
C THR A 93 -31.96 -23.31 -56.10
N THR A 94 -33.00 -22.93 -55.35
CA THR A 94 -33.42 -23.53 -54.05
C THR A 94 -33.32 -22.62 -52.81
N GLU A 95 -34.50 -22.52 -52.19
CA GLU A 95 -34.87 -22.20 -50.81
C GLU A 95 -33.76 -21.94 -49.77
N GLU A 96 -33.75 -20.72 -49.20
CA GLU A 96 -33.88 -20.51 -47.75
C GLU A 96 -34.13 -19.02 -47.44
N LYS A 97 -35.40 -18.61 -47.25
CA LYS A 97 -35.71 -17.21 -46.90
C LYS A 97 -37.01 -17.01 -46.10
N LYS A 98 -37.18 -17.77 -45.01
CA LYS A 98 -38.31 -17.57 -44.08
C LYS A 98 -37.97 -17.70 -42.58
N ILE A 99 -36.75 -17.34 -42.19
CA ILE A 99 -36.39 -17.08 -40.78
C ILE A 99 -35.85 -15.65 -40.67
N THR A 100 -36.77 -14.70 -40.59
CA THR A 100 -36.52 -13.29 -40.25
C THR A 100 -37.61 -12.87 -39.26
N GLU A 101 -37.39 -11.80 -38.49
CA GLU A 101 -38.33 -11.29 -37.47
C GLU A 101 -38.57 -12.18 -36.22
N LYS A 102 -37.50 -12.52 -35.49
CA LYS A 102 -37.58 -12.53 -34.00
C LYS A 102 -36.27 -12.34 -33.22
N THR A 103 -35.17 -11.99 -33.88
CA THR A 103 -33.93 -11.55 -33.22
C THR A 103 -34.13 -10.18 -32.56
N LYS A 104 -34.74 -10.17 -31.37
CA LYS A 104 -34.98 -8.94 -30.58
C LYS A 104 -33.68 -8.14 -30.43
N THR A 105 -33.79 -6.83 -30.60
CA THR A 105 -32.67 -5.90 -30.69
C THR A 105 -31.94 -5.73 -29.34
N ILE A 106 -31.12 -6.70 -28.96
CA ILE A 106 -30.15 -6.55 -27.87
C ILE A 106 -29.13 -5.50 -28.30
N LYS A 107 -29.43 -4.23 -27.97
CA LYS A 107 -28.47 -3.13 -28.05
C LYS A 107 -27.27 -3.52 -27.20
N LYS A 108 -26.18 -3.97 -27.84
CA LYS A 108 -24.86 -4.11 -27.22
C LYS A 108 -24.41 -2.73 -26.76
N GLN A 109 -24.77 -2.34 -25.54
CA GLN A 109 -24.19 -1.18 -24.89
C GLN A 109 -22.66 -1.37 -24.91
N PRO A 110 -21.89 -0.36 -25.33
CA PRO A 110 -20.44 -0.46 -25.32
C PRO A 110 -19.97 -0.50 -23.86
N ILE A 111 -19.71 -1.71 -23.34
CA ILE A 111 -19.12 -1.90 -22.01
C ILE A 111 -17.78 -1.17 -22.03
N LYS A 112 -17.74 0.00 -21.36
CA LYS A 112 -16.59 0.91 -21.35
C LYS A 112 -15.32 0.14 -20.99
N LYS A 113 -14.39 0.02 -21.95
CA LYS A 113 -13.10 -0.69 -21.78
C LYS A 113 -12.32 -0.17 -20.56
N GLU A 114 -12.49 1.11 -20.24
CA GLU A 114 -12.05 1.78 -19.01
C GLU A 114 -12.38 1.00 -17.72
N GLN A 115 -13.61 0.48 -17.59
CA GLN A 115 -14.04 -0.27 -16.40
C GLN A 115 -13.37 -1.65 -16.28
N ILE A 116 -12.96 -2.24 -17.40
CA ILE A 116 -12.23 -3.52 -17.44
C ILE A 116 -10.77 -3.28 -17.02
N ILE A 117 -10.13 -2.23 -17.54
CA ILE A 117 -8.77 -1.81 -17.17
C ILE A 117 -8.70 -1.48 -15.66
N LEU A 118 -9.69 -0.75 -15.13
CA LEU A 118 -9.81 -0.43 -13.71
C LEU A 118 -10.03 -1.65 -12.79
N LYS A 119 -10.58 -2.76 -13.30
CA LYS A 119 -10.69 -4.02 -12.53
C LYS A 119 -9.36 -4.78 -12.47
N VAL A 120 -8.57 -4.80 -13.54
CA VAL A 120 -7.29 -5.54 -13.60
C VAL A 120 -6.20 -4.91 -12.70
N LYS A 121 -6.18 -3.58 -12.55
CA LYS A 121 -5.15 -2.86 -11.77
C LYS A 121 -5.25 -3.05 -10.24
N LYS A 122 -6.28 -3.77 -9.73
CA LYS A 122 -6.47 -4.10 -8.29
C LYS A 122 -5.93 -5.48 -7.88
N ARG A 123 -4.72 -5.83 -8.33
CA ARG A 123 -3.98 -6.99 -7.78
C ARG A 123 -3.73 -6.72 -6.29
N LYS A 124 -4.13 -7.62 -5.38
CA LYS A 124 -3.92 -7.44 -3.93
C LYS A 124 -2.41 -7.32 -3.65
N GLN A 125 -1.94 -6.13 -3.29
CA GLN A 125 -0.54 -5.90 -2.94
C GLN A 125 -0.16 -6.72 -1.70
N GLY A 126 1.04 -7.30 -1.72
CA GLY A 126 1.56 -8.04 -0.58
C GLY A 126 1.75 -7.16 0.66
N TYR A 127 1.72 -7.79 1.84
CA TYR A 127 1.95 -7.10 3.12
C TYR A 127 3.25 -6.29 3.13
N PHE A 128 4.35 -6.86 2.61
CA PHE A 128 5.64 -6.17 2.52
C PHE A 128 5.64 -4.94 1.59
N HIS A 129 4.78 -4.88 0.58
CA HIS A 129 4.66 -3.69 -0.28
C HIS A 129 3.93 -2.55 0.46
N GLN A 130 2.82 -2.88 1.14
CA GLN A 130 2.12 -1.93 2.03
C GLN A 130 3.05 -1.43 3.14
N LEU A 131 3.87 -2.31 3.72
CA LEU A 131 4.86 -1.91 4.73
C LEU A 131 5.99 -1.04 4.16
N ALA A 132 6.56 -1.41 3.01
CA ALA A 132 7.60 -0.60 2.36
C ALA A 132 7.10 0.82 2.04
N ARG A 133 5.84 0.97 1.59
CA ARG A 133 5.26 2.31 1.42
C ARG A 133 5.09 3.04 2.74
N LEU A 134 4.52 2.41 3.77
CA LEU A 134 4.38 3.06 5.09
C LEU A 134 5.72 3.56 5.67
N LEU A 135 6.84 2.90 5.35
CA LEU A 135 8.18 3.27 5.82
C LEU A 135 8.95 4.23 4.91
N PHE A 136 8.58 4.40 3.62
CA PHE A 136 9.39 5.15 2.63
C PHE A 136 8.59 6.03 1.65
N ASP A 137 7.27 5.89 1.61
CA ASP A 137 6.32 6.59 0.72
C ASP A 137 4.96 6.74 1.46
N ILE A 138 4.95 7.57 2.50
CA ILE A 138 3.78 7.77 3.38
C ILE A 138 2.57 8.31 2.58
N ASP A 139 2.81 9.21 1.62
CA ASP A 139 1.76 9.76 0.77
C ASP A 139 1.15 8.68 -0.13
N GLY A 140 1.99 7.95 -0.88
CA GLY A 140 1.55 6.84 -1.72
C GLY A 140 1.04 5.62 -0.94
N PHE A 141 1.27 5.53 0.37
CA PHE A 141 0.62 4.56 1.26
C PHE A 141 -0.83 4.97 1.56
N PHE A 142 -1.04 6.21 2.04
CA PHE A 142 -2.38 6.67 2.41
C PHE A 142 -3.28 6.94 1.20
N ASP A 143 -2.72 7.27 0.04
CA ASP A 143 -3.48 7.40 -1.22
C ASP A 143 -4.05 6.04 -1.71
N GLU A 144 -3.47 4.91 -1.29
CA GLU A 144 -3.96 3.56 -1.64
C GLU A 144 -4.91 2.94 -0.60
N ILE A 145 -4.92 3.46 0.63
CA ILE A 145 -5.94 3.12 1.65
C ILE A 145 -7.23 3.83 1.29
N LYS A 146 -8.21 3.06 0.81
CA LYS A 146 -9.51 3.64 0.41
C LYS A 146 -10.26 4.14 1.63
N GLU A 147 -10.90 5.30 1.50
CA GLU A 147 -11.92 5.72 2.46
C GLU A 147 -12.98 4.62 2.60
N GLY A 148 -13.19 4.13 3.83
CA GLY A 148 -14.12 3.04 4.12
C GLY A 148 -13.48 1.67 4.37
N GLU A 149 -12.16 1.51 4.22
CA GLU A 149 -11.47 0.32 4.75
C GLU A 149 -11.49 0.36 6.29
N GLY A 150 -12.38 -0.42 6.91
CA GLY A 150 -12.65 -0.37 8.36
C GLY A 150 -11.44 -0.71 9.24
N PHE A 151 -11.49 -0.28 10.51
CA PHE A 151 -10.39 -0.40 11.47
C PHE A 151 -9.80 -1.82 11.61
N LEU A 152 -10.62 -2.87 11.41
CA LEU A 152 -10.16 -4.26 11.38
C LEU A 152 -9.05 -4.51 10.33
N LYS A 153 -9.04 -3.81 9.19
CA LYS A 153 -7.94 -3.90 8.21
C LYS A 153 -6.65 -3.34 8.80
N ALA A 154 -6.71 -2.16 9.43
CA ALA A 154 -5.56 -1.52 10.07
C ALA A 154 -5.03 -2.35 11.26
N LEU A 155 -5.92 -2.84 12.13
CA LEU A 155 -5.59 -3.76 13.22
C LEU A 155 -4.95 -5.06 12.69
N SER A 156 -5.48 -5.65 11.60
CA SER A 156 -4.87 -6.84 11.00
C SER A 156 -3.48 -6.58 10.41
N PHE A 157 -3.18 -5.34 10.03
CA PHE A 157 -1.87 -4.94 9.51
C PHE A 157 -0.88 -4.74 10.67
N TYR A 158 -1.28 -4.00 11.71
CA TYR A 158 -0.59 -3.84 13.00
C TYR A 158 -0.25 -5.20 13.65
N LEU A 159 -1.21 -6.12 13.72
CA LEU A 159 -0.98 -7.47 14.25
C LEU A 159 0.04 -8.25 13.42
N ARG A 160 -0.01 -8.18 12.09
CA ARG A 160 1.00 -8.80 11.22
C ARG A 160 2.39 -8.20 11.41
N SER A 161 2.49 -6.90 11.68
CA SER A 161 3.75 -6.26 12.07
C SER A 161 4.27 -6.75 13.42
N PHE A 162 3.40 -6.93 14.42
CA PHE A 162 3.78 -7.53 15.69
C PHE A 162 4.27 -8.99 15.54
N PHE A 163 3.52 -9.85 14.86
CA PHE A 163 3.92 -11.25 14.64
C PHE A 163 5.23 -11.36 13.82
N LEU A 164 5.52 -10.41 12.92
CA LEU A 164 6.81 -10.34 12.23
C LEU A 164 7.99 -10.03 13.17
N THR A 165 7.77 -9.28 14.27
CA THR A 165 8.82 -8.94 15.24
C THR A 165 9.11 -10.03 16.26
N LEU A 166 8.14 -10.88 16.59
CA LEU A 166 8.29 -11.86 17.68
C LEU A 166 9.56 -12.74 17.58
N PRO A 167 9.98 -13.26 16.42
CA PRO A 167 11.22 -14.04 16.31
C PRO A 167 12.47 -13.22 16.66
N LEU A 168 12.49 -11.92 16.32
CA LEU A 168 13.63 -11.04 16.55
C LEU A 168 13.70 -10.58 18.01
N ILE A 169 12.55 -10.27 18.62
CA ILE A 169 12.46 -10.01 20.07
C ILE A 169 12.89 -11.26 20.85
N LEU A 170 12.51 -12.47 20.40
CA LEU A 170 12.94 -13.73 20.98
C LEU A 170 14.46 -13.94 20.88
N CYS A 171 15.08 -13.67 19.72
CA CYS A 171 16.53 -13.73 19.58
C CYS A 171 17.25 -12.80 20.56
N VAL A 172 16.77 -11.56 20.74
CA VAL A 172 17.33 -10.61 21.72
C VAL A 172 17.17 -11.13 23.15
N ALA A 173 16.01 -11.71 23.49
CA ALA A 173 15.75 -12.28 24.81
C ALA A 173 16.65 -13.48 25.12
N LEU A 174 16.92 -14.36 24.14
CA LEU A 174 17.82 -15.51 24.30
C LEU A 174 19.29 -15.07 24.42
N ILE A 175 19.72 -14.05 23.67
CA ILE A 175 21.07 -13.45 23.83
C ILE A 175 21.22 -12.86 25.23
N TYR A 176 20.25 -12.06 25.68
CA TYR A 176 20.24 -11.49 27.02
C TYR A 176 20.29 -12.57 28.11
N TYR A 177 19.45 -13.61 27.99
CA TYR A 177 19.44 -14.73 28.93
C TYR A 177 20.81 -15.44 28.99
N GLY A 178 21.43 -15.70 27.83
CA GLY A 178 22.76 -16.29 27.74
C GLY A 178 23.88 -15.43 28.34
N THR A 179 23.78 -14.09 28.28
CA THR A 179 24.81 -13.19 28.83
C THR A 179 24.73 -12.94 30.34
N PHE A 180 23.58 -13.20 30.98
CA PHE A 180 23.39 -12.94 32.42
C PHE A 180 23.39 -14.21 33.30
N LYS A 181 23.45 -15.42 32.72
CA LYS A 181 23.42 -16.69 33.46
C LYS A 181 24.80 -17.07 34.03
N ASN A 182 25.12 -16.58 35.22
CA ASN A 182 26.33 -16.97 35.97
C ASN A 182 26.17 -18.27 36.80
N ASN A 183 24.99 -18.92 36.80
CA ASN A 183 24.72 -20.11 37.62
C ASN A 183 24.97 -21.43 36.86
N PRO A 184 25.58 -22.46 37.50
CA PRO A 184 25.86 -23.76 36.90
C PRO A 184 24.64 -24.70 36.82
N GLY A 185 23.44 -24.15 36.59
CA GLY A 185 22.20 -24.93 36.44
C GLY A 185 22.05 -25.59 35.07
N ASP A 186 21.18 -26.60 34.97
CA ASP A 186 20.87 -27.33 33.73
C ASP A 186 20.46 -26.36 32.60
N PRO A 187 21.23 -26.26 31.49
CA PRO A 187 20.93 -25.34 30.40
C PRO A 187 19.59 -25.62 29.71
N VAL A 188 19.06 -26.85 29.75
CA VAL A 188 17.82 -27.21 29.04
C VAL A 188 16.60 -26.64 29.77
N MET A 189 16.47 -26.93 31.07
CA MET A 189 15.38 -26.42 31.90
C MET A 189 15.39 -24.88 31.99
N ASP A 190 16.58 -24.28 32.05
CA ASP A 190 16.76 -22.83 32.09
C ASP A 190 16.33 -22.14 30.78
N VAL A 191 16.69 -22.69 29.61
CA VAL A 191 16.21 -22.18 28.31
C VAL A 191 14.70 -22.38 28.18
N LEU A 192 14.15 -23.51 28.63
CA LEU A 192 12.70 -23.75 28.61
C LEU A 192 11.93 -22.74 29.48
N PHE A 193 12.41 -22.46 30.70
CA PHE A 193 11.83 -21.46 31.58
C PHE A 193 11.93 -20.05 31.01
N ALA A 194 13.05 -19.69 30.38
CA ALA A 194 13.23 -18.42 29.68
C ALA A 194 12.23 -18.29 28.51
N LEU A 195 12.03 -19.34 27.71
CA LEU A 195 11.07 -19.36 26.60
C LEU A 195 9.62 -19.19 27.07
N ILE A 196 9.21 -19.90 28.12
CA ILE A 196 7.85 -19.80 28.69
C ILE A 196 7.62 -18.39 29.25
N THR A 197 8.56 -17.89 30.06
CA THR A 197 8.50 -16.54 30.66
C THR A 197 8.48 -15.45 29.59
N PHE A 198 9.31 -15.58 28.55
CA PHE A 198 9.32 -14.68 27.41
C PHE A 198 7.98 -14.66 26.67
N LEU A 199 7.42 -15.84 26.37
CA LEU A 199 6.20 -15.95 25.57
C LEU A 199 4.96 -15.47 26.33
N VAL A 200 4.81 -15.87 27.60
CA VAL A 200 3.73 -15.40 28.48
C VAL A 200 3.86 -13.90 28.75
N GLY A 201 5.06 -13.43 29.09
CA GLY A 201 5.33 -12.01 29.36
C GLY A 201 5.10 -11.12 28.15
N THR A 202 5.64 -11.48 26.99
CA THR A 202 5.52 -10.68 25.75
C THR A 202 4.08 -10.63 25.24
N ILE A 203 3.36 -11.76 25.24
CA ILE A 203 1.96 -11.80 24.79
C ILE A 203 1.05 -11.08 25.80
N GLY A 204 1.21 -11.35 27.10
CA GLY A 204 0.42 -10.69 28.15
C GLY A 204 0.62 -9.18 28.15
N MET A 205 1.86 -8.71 28.11
CA MET A 205 2.19 -7.27 28.05
C MET A 205 1.71 -6.63 26.74
N PHE A 206 1.78 -7.33 25.60
CA PHE A 206 1.21 -6.84 24.34
C PHE A 206 -0.33 -6.69 24.40
N ILE A 207 -1.04 -7.64 25.02
CA ILE A 207 -2.49 -7.57 25.23
C ILE A 207 -2.84 -6.38 26.13
N ILE A 208 -2.18 -6.27 27.30
CA ILE A 208 -2.40 -5.17 28.26
C ILE A 208 -2.13 -3.82 27.59
N MET A 209 -0.96 -3.64 26.98
CA MET A 209 -0.63 -2.39 26.26
C MET A 209 -1.63 -2.09 25.15
N THR A 210 -2.13 -3.09 24.44
CA THR A 210 -3.14 -2.88 23.38
C THR A 210 -4.46 -2.42 23.97
N ILE A 211 -4.94 -3.01 25.07
CA ILE A 211 -6.15 -2.56 25.78
C ILE A 211 -5.99 -1.12 26.29
N THR A 212 -4.88 -0.78 26.95
CA THR A 212 -4.58 0.59 27.39
C THR A 212 -4.57 1.58 26.21
N LYS A 213 -4.03 1.18 25.05
CA LYS A 213 -4.08 1.98 23.82
C LYS A 213 -5.50 2.18 23.31
N MET A 214 -6.40 1.19 23.40
CA MET A 214 -7.82 1.39 23.02
C MET A 214 -8.49 2.48 23.86
N ILE A 215 -8.23 2.51 25.17
CA ILE A 215 -8.77 3.53 26.09
C ILE A 215 -8.20 4.91 25.73
N GLY A 216 -6.89 5.03 25.53
CA GLY A 216 -6.26 6.28 25.08
C GLY A 216 -6.77 6.77 23.72
N LEU A 217 -7.17 5.86 22.82
CA LEU A 217 -7.77 6.20 21.52
C LEU A 217 -9.21 6.68 21.61
N LEU A 218 -9.97 6.25 22.61
CA LEU A 218 -11.26 6.86 22.92
C LEU A 218 -11.07 8.32 23.38
N VAL A 219 -10.10 8.58 24.27
CA VAL A 219 -9.76 9.95 24.70
C VAL A 219 -9.31 10.80 23.51
N LEU A 220 -8.42 10.29 22.65
CA LEU A 220 -8.02 11.00 21.43
C LEU A 220 -9.21 11.27 20.50
N HIS A 221 -10.13 10.33 20.35
CA HIS A 221 -11.31 10.53 19.51
C HIS A 221 -12.20 11.67 20.03
N ILE A 222 -12.36 11.77 21.36
CA ILE A 222 -13.05 12.91 22.00
C ILE A 222 -12.29 14.22 21.73
N MET A 223 -10.95 14.24 21.85
CA MET A 223 -10.16 15.44 21.52
C MET A 223 -10.29 15.83 20.05
N ALA A 224 -10.22 14.86 19.13
CA ALA A 224 -10.44 15.09 17.71
C ALA A 224 -11.85 15.66 17.44
N TYR A 225 -12.89 15.17 18.13
CA TYR A 225 -14.26 15.67 18.01
C TYR A 225 -14.42 17.10 18.54
N LEU A 226 -13.79 17.44 19.67
CA LEU A 226 -13.75 18.79 20.24
C LEU A 226 -13.04 19.78 19.30
N VAL A 227 -11.95 19.36 18.66
CA VAL A 227 -11.18 20.14 17.68
C VAL A 227 -11.87 20.23 16.30
N GLY A 228 -13.03 19.56 16.13
CA GLY A 228 -13.96 19.75 15.02
C GLY A 228 -14.21 18.53 14.14
N SER A 229 -13.63 17.36 14.44
CA SER A 229 -13.90 16.13 13.67
C SER A 229 -15.37 15.74 13.74
N ARG A 230 -15.94 15.37 12.59
CA ARG A 230 -17.21 14.64 12.48
C ARG A 230 -17.05 13.25 11.83
N GLU A 231 -15.82 12.87 11.53
CA GLU A 231 -15.43 11.53 11.06
C GLU A 231 -15.40 10.54 12.25
N GLY A 232 -15.99 9.36 12.09
CA GLY A 232 -16.25 8.41 13.19
C GLY A 232 -15.04 7.65 13.71
N ILE A 233 -15.13 7.12 14.94
CA ILE A 233 -14.03 6.52 15.73
C ILE A 233 -13.16 5.49 15.00
N SER A 234 -13.72 4.74 14.05
CA SER A 234 -13.00 3.82 13.16
C SER A 234 -11.79 4.49 12.47
N LYS A 235 -11.90 5.78 12.13
CA LYS A 235 -10.83 6.59 11.51
C LYS A 235 -9.68 6.90 12.48
N THR A 236 -10.00 7.17 13.75
CA THR A 236 -8.99 7.41 14.81
C THR A 236 -8.20 6.12 15.09
N TYR A 237 -8.89 4.97 15.15
CA TYR A 237 -8.25 3.66 15.23
C TYR A 237 -7.38 3.34 14.00
N GLN A 238 -7.84 3.64 12.78
CA GLN A 238 -7.04 3.48 11.55
C GLN A 238 -5.76 4.32 11.62
N ALA A 239 -5.87 5.60 11.99
CA ALA A 239 -4.72 6.50 12.11
C ALA A 239 -3.65 5.93 13.04
N PHE A 240 -4.07 5.44 14.21
CA PHE A 240 -3.15 4.89 15.20
C PHE A 240 -2.53 3.56 14.78
N PHE A 241 -3.34 2.59 14.32
CA PHE A 241 -2.81 1.26 14.02
C PHE A 241 -1.81 1.28 12.85
N TYR A 242 -1.96 2.19 11.89
CA TYR A 242 -0.91 2.41 10.88
C TYR A 242 0.30 3.15 11.46
N ALA A 243 0.10 4.24 12.20
CA ALA A 243 1.19 5.03 12.77
C ALA A 243 2.04 4.28 13.81
N ALA A 244 1.48 3.30 14.52
CA ALA A 244 2.17 2.51 15.54
C ALA A 244 3.04 1.36 14.97
N VAL A 245 2.99 1.08 13.66
CA VAL A 245 3.74 -0.03 13.04
C VAL A 245 5.27 0.16 13.09
N PRO A 246 5.86 1.32 12.76
CA PRO A 246 7.30 1.53 12.92
C PRO A 246 7.76 1.33 14.37
N ALA A 247 7.06 1.96 15.32
CA ALA A 247 7.36 1.79 16.75
C ALA A 247 7.31 0.32 17.24
N ILE A 248 6.51 -0.56 16.61
CA ILE A 248 6.55 -2.01 16.86
C ILE A 248 7.74 -2.68 16.16
N LEU A 249 7.92 -2.45 14.86
CA LEU A 249 8.97 -3.06 14.05
C LEU A 249 10.39 -2.78 14.57
N PHE A 250 10.54 -1.67 15.30
CA PHE A 250 11.79 -1.22 15.89
C PHE A 250 11.76 -1.21 17.44
N LEU A 251 10.75 -1.83 18.09
CA LEU A 251 10.67 -1.89 19.56
C LEU A 251 11.82 -2.68 20.19
N TRP A 252 12.33 -3.69 19.49
CA TRP A 252 13.50 -4.47 19.91
C TRP A 252 14.81 -3.65 19.94
N LEU A 253 14.83 -2.45 19.34
CA LEU A 253 15.97 -1.52 19.36
C LEU A 253 16.03 -0.63 20.62
N ILE A 254 15.24 -0.91 21.67
CA ILE A 254 15.33 -0.20 22.97
C ILE A 254 16.77 -0.05 23.50
N PRO A 255 17.66 -1.07 23.43
CA PRO A 255 19.08 -0.92 23.84
C PRO A 255 19.85 0.13 23.03
N LEU A 256 19.41 0.44 21.81
CA LEU A 256 19.96 1.49 20.94
C LEU A 256 19.07 2.74 21.01
N LEU A 257 18.92 3.28 22.22
CA LEU A 257 18.08 4.44 22.57
C LEU A 257 18.00 5.57 21.52
N PRO A 258 19.11 6.11 20.95
CA PRO A 258 19.02 7.16 19.93
C PRO A 258 18.30 6.71 18.65
N VAL A 259 18.45 5.45 18.24
CA VAL A 259 17.76 4.88 17.07
C VAL A 259 16.28 4.66 17.38
N PHE A 260 15.96 4.19 18.59
CA PHE A 260 14.58 4.05 19.05
C PHE A 260 13.81 5.40 19.04
N ILE A 261 14.45 6.48 19.52
CA ILE A 261 13.85 7.83 19.52
C ILE A 261 13.47 8.29 18.10
N VAL A 262 14.33 8.04 17.10
CA VAL A 262 14.02 8.38 15.69
C VAL A 262 12.75 7.68 15.22
N PHE A 263 12.56 6.39 15.53
CA PHE A 263 11.36 5.65 15.15
C PHE A 263 10.11 6.07 15.93
N VAL A 264 10.24 6.51 17.19
CA VAL A 264 9.11 7.10 17.94
C VAL A 264 8.67 8.42 17.32
N VAL A 265 9.60 9.32 16.99
CA VAL A 265 9.30 10.60 16.30
C VAL A 265 8.69 10.35 14.92
N TYR A 266 9.20 9.37 14.18
CA TYR A 266 8.65 8.98 12.88
C TYR A 266 7.22 8.42 12.98
N SER A 267 6.94 7.59 13.99
CA SER A 267 5.57 7.14 14.30
C SER A 267 4.63 8.31 14.62
N ILE A 268 5.09 9.34 15.36
CA ILE A 268 4.31 10.55 15.63
C ILE A 268 4.05 11.35 14.34
N PHE A 269 5.03 11.46 13.44
CA PHE A 269 4.85 12.11 12.14
C PHE A 269 3.81 11.41 11.26
N ILE A 270 3.88 10.08 11.14
CA ILE A 270 2.86 9.29 10.44
C ILE A 270 1.49 9.47 11.10
N PHE A 271 1.42 9.56 12.43
CA PHE A 271 0.15 9.76 13.14
C PHE A 271 -0.50 11.10 12.82
N TYR A 272 0.29 12.18 12.78
CA TYR A 272 -0.16 13.49 12.34
C TYR A 272 -0.69 13.46 10.90
N GLU A 273 0.04 12.85 9.96
CA GLU A 273 -0.42 12.71 8.57
C GLU A 273 -1.68 11.85 8.44
N ALA A 274 -1.76 10.75 9.19
CA ALA A 274 -2.91 9.86 9.21
C ALA A 274 -4.15 10.54 9.78
N LEU A 275 -4.03 11.32 10.86
CA LEU A 275 -5.13 12.12 11.40
C LEU A 275 -5.54 13.22 10.42
N LYS A 276 -4.58 13.94 9.83
CA LYS A 276 -4.83 14.98 8.80
C LYS A 276 -5.66 14.43 7.64
N ARG A 277 -5.28 13.26 7.11
CA ARG A 277 -5.93 12.59 5.99
C ARG A 277 -7.27 11.94 6.39
N PHE A 278 -7.33 11.16 7.47
CA PHE A 278 -8.53 10.39 7.84
C PHE A 278 -9.63 11.21 8.55
N HIS A 279 -9.29 12.31 9.22
CA HIS A 279 -10.25 13.24 9.83
C HIS A 279 -10.45 14.54 9.04
N LYS A 280 -9.84 14.66 7.86
CA LYS A 280 -9.90 15.84 6.96
C LYS A 280 -9.50 17.15 7.65
N PHE A 281 -8.61 17.05 8.64
CA PHE A 281 -8.14 18.17 9.44
C PHE A 281 -7.20 19.08 8.65
N ASN A 282 -7.21 20.38 8.99
CA ASN A 282 -6.05 21.23 8.72
C ASN A 282 -4.90 20.91 9.69
N SER A 283 -3.67 21.31 9.36
CA SER A 283 -2.48 21.01 10.17
C SER A 283 -2.58 21.45 11.63
N ARG A 284 -3.23 22.59 11.92
CA ARG A 284 -3.39 23.09 13.29
C ARG A 284 -4.32 22.17 14.09
N GLN A 285 -5.43 21.73 13.51
CA GLN A 285 -6.37 20.79 14.14
C GLN A 285 -5.74 19.43 14.45
N ALA A 286 -4.95 18.88 13.52
CA ALA A 286 -4.25 17.62 13.75
C ALA A 286 -3.23 17.74 14.90
N ILE A 287 -2.43 18.81 14.93
CA ILE A 287 -1.47 19.08 16.01
C ILE A 287 -2.19 19.29 17.35
N MET A 288 -3.22 20.13 17.40
CA MET A 288 -4.00 20.37 18.63
C MET A 288 -4.62 19.09 19.18
N SER A 289 -5.18 18.23 18.33
CA SER A 289 -5.78 16.95 18.75
C SER A 289 -4.75 16.04 19.43
N ILE A 290 -3.53 15.96 18.89
CA ILE A 290 -2.42 15.18 19.47
C ILE A 290 -1.97 15.81 20.80
N VAL A 291 -1.75 17.13 20.84
CA VAL A 291 -1.24 17.83 22.03
C VAL A 291 -2.24 17.80 23.18
N LEU A 292 -3.53 18.06 22.95
CA LEU A 292 -4.56 17.96 24.00
C LEU A 292 -4.65 16.52 24.55
N CYS A 293 -4.60 15.51 23.68
CA CYS A 293 -4.61 14.12 24.11
C CYS A 293 -3.37 13.77 24.95
N ALA A 294 -2.19 14.23 24.54
CA ALA A 294 -0.94 14.00 25.29
C ALA A 294 -0.96 14.67 26.67
N LEU A 295 -1.47 15.90 26.78
CA LEU A 295 -1.62 16.61 28.05
C LEU A 295 -2.59 15.91 28.99
N ILE A 296 -3.77 15.48 28.49
CA ILE A 296 -4.75 14.73 29.31
C ILE A 296 -4.18 13.38 29.75
N TRP A 297 -3.47 12.67 28.87
CA TRP A 297 -2.85 11.39 29.23
C TRP A 297 -1.71 11.57 30.25
N MET A 298 -0.94 12.66 30.16
CA MET A 298 0.06 13.04 31.16
C MET A 298 -0.59 13.30 32.54
N ILE A 299 -1.68 14.07 32.59
CA ILE A 299 -2.44 14.32 33.83
C ILE A 299 -2.97 13.01 34.43
N ILE A 300 -3.57 12.14 33.61
CA ILE A 300 -4.07 10.83 34.04
C ILE A 300 -2.93 9.96 34.61
N MET A 301 -1.76 9.93 33.97
CA MET A 301 -0.61 9.18 34.45
C MET A 301 -0.04 9.74 35.76
N ILE A 302 0.04 11.06 35.92
CA ILE A 302 0.47 11.70 37.18
C ILE A 302 -0.51 11.35 38.31
N MET A 303 -1.82 11.49 38.09
CA MET A 303 -2.83 11.11 39.08
C MET A 303 -2.77 9.62 39.44
N LEU A 304 -2.56 8.74 38.45
CA LEU A 304 -2.44 7.30 38.65
C LEU A 304 -1.18 6.95 39.47
N VAL A 305 -0.04 7.58 39.21
CA VAL A 305 1.20 7.39 39.99
C VAL A 305 1.01 7.86 41.43
N LEU A 306 0.42 9.05 41.64
CA LEU A 306 0.13 9.56 42.99
C LEU A 306 -0.82 8.64 43.77
N LEU A 307 -1.83 8.06 43.12
CA LEU A 307 -2.79 7.12 43.72
C LEU A 307 -2.17 5.75 44.02
N LEU A 308 -1.28 5.25 43.15
CA LEU A 308 -0.64 3.93 43.32
C LEU A 308 0.57 3.96 44.26
N SER A 309 1.26 5.09 44.41
CA SER A 309 2.43 5.24 45.29
C SER A 309 2.21 4.71 46.72
N PRO A 310 1.14 5.08 47.46
CA PRO A 310 0.89 4.54 48.80
C PRO A 310 0.54 3.04 48.82
N LEU A 311 -0.11 2.53 47.77
CA LEU A 311 -0.40 1.10 47.65
C LEU A 311 0.88 0.29 47.44
N LEU A 312 1.80 0.80 46.61
CA LEU A 312 3.11 0.21 46.40
C LEU A 312 3.95 0.22 47.68
N SER A 313 3.98 1.32 48.44
CA SER A 313 4.73 1.36 49.71
C SER A 313 4.21 0.38 50.76
N LEU A 314 2.88 0.18 50.83
CA LEU A 314 2.26 -0.83 51.69
C LEU A 314 2.62 -2.26 51.28
N VAL A 315 2.70 -2.55 49.97
CA VAL A 315 3.13 -3.85 49.45
C VAL A 315 4.61 -4.10 49.75
N THR A 316 5.50 -3.13 49.49
CA THR A 316 6.94 -3.28 49.79
C THR A 316 7.21 -3.45 51.28
N LEU A 317 6.47 -2.74 52.15
CA LEU A 317 6.60 -2.89 53.60
C LEU A 317 6.18 -4.30 54.05
N LYS A 318 5.07 -4.84 53.53
CA LYS A 318 4.64 -6.22 53.82
C LYS A 318 5.66 -7.26 53.36
N ILE A 319 6.23 -7.10 52.16
CA ILE A 319 7.28 -8.00 51.64
C ILE A 319 8.53 -7.93 52.52
N SER A 320 8.94 -6.73 52.94
CA SER A 320 10.08 -6.55 53.86
C SER A 320 9.84 -7.26 55.19
N THR A 321 8.65 -7.12 55.80
CA THR A 321 8.34 -7.80 57.07
C THR A 321 8.28 -9.32 56.91
N LEU A 322 7.71 -9.83 55.81
CA LEU A 322 7.69 -11.27 55.51
C LEU A 322 9.11 -11.81 55.34
N SER A 323 10.00 -11.08 54.67
CA SER A 323 11.40 -11.46 54.52
C SER A 323 12.12 -11.55 55.86
N SER A 324 11.85 -10.64 56.82
CA SER A 324 12.44 -10.68 58.16
C SER A 324 11.86 -11.75 59.10
N TYR A 325 10.79 -12.45 58.70
CA TYR A 325 10.27 -13.63 59.42
C TYR A 325 10.75 -14.97 58.80
N LEU A 326 11.55 -14.92 57.74
CA LEU A 326 12.04 -16.09 56.98
C LEU A 326 13.57 -16.22 57.02
N CYS A 327 14.24 -15.49 57.93
CA CYS A 327 15.69 -15.49 58.16
C CYS A 327 15.97 -15.59 59.66
#